data_AF-A0A957DNJ7-F1
#
_entry.id   AF-A0A957DNJ7-F1
#
_cell.length_a   1.000
_cell.length_b   1.000
_cell.length_c   1.000
_cell.angle_alpha   90.00
_cell.angle_beta   90.00
_cell.angle_gamma   90.00
#
_symmetry.space_group_name_H-M   'P 1'
#
loop_
_entity.id
_entity.type
_entity.pdbx_description
1 polymer ?
#
loop_
_entity_poly.entity_id
_entity_poly.type
_entity_poly.pdbx_seq_one_letter_code
_entity_poly.pdbx_strand_id
1 'polypeptide(L)' 'MKPLVYYCRWHEASLRLRGRDDTAVWGHLVYKANTDDEWQQEFRFELKTWRLSLQTKDGEETIQLDEMGVVQSES' A
#
# COMPACT_ATOMS: atom_id res chain seq x y z
N MET A 1 5.65 -8.45 3.33
CA MET A 1 6.16 -7.93 2.04
C MET A 1 5.41 -8.51 0.84
N LYS A 2 5.32 -9.85 0.64
CA LYS A 2 4.61 -10.43 -0.52
C LYS A 2 3.17 -9.91 -0.72
N PRO A 3 2.30 -9.84 0.30
CA PRO A 3 0.94 -9.31 0.14
C PRO A 3 0.89 -7.89 -0.42
N LEU A 4 1.71 -6.98 0.14
CA LEU A 4 1.82 -5.60 -0.34
C LEU A 4 2.25 -5.53 -1.81
N VAL A 5 3.21 -6.35 -2.22
CA VAL A 5 3.68 -6.38 -3.62
C VAL A 5 2.57 -6.87 -4.56
N TYR A 6 1.79 -7.87 -4.15
CA TYR A 6 0.66 -8.35 -4.95
C TYR A 6 -0.47 -7.33 -5.04
N TYR A 7 -0.81 -6.69 -3.92
CA TYR A 7 -1.76 -5.58 -3.90
C TYR A 7 -1.36 -4.50 -4.91
N CYS A 8 -0.09 -4.06 -4.88
CA CYS A 8 0.39 -3.06 -5.83
C CYS A 8 0.22 -3.50 -7.29
N ARG A 9 0.46 -4.78 -7.61
CA ARG A 9 0.28 -5.32 -8.96
C ARG A 9 -1.18 -5.32 -9.40
N TRP A 10 -2.10 -5.71 -8.53
CA TRP A 10 -3.54 -5.70 -8.83
C TRP A 10 -4.08 -4.28 -9.06
N HIS A 11 -3.49 -3.30 -8.39
CA HIS A 11 -3.90 -1.90 -8.44
C HIS A 11 -3.03 -1.04 -9.39
N GLU A 12 -2.19 -1.66 -10.23
CA GLU A 12 -1.28 -0.96 -11.17
C GLU A 12 -0.40 0.12 -10.51
N ALA A 13 -0.01 -0.11 -9.26
CA ALA A 13 0.82 0.77 -8.47
C ALA A 13 2.28 0.27 -8.40
N SER A 14 3.22 1.20 -8.35
CA SER A 14 4.62 0.95 -8.04
C SER A 14 4.94 1.33 -6.59
N LEU A 15 5.81 0.59 -5.93
CA LEU A 15 6.26 0.90 -4.57
C LEU A 15 7.44 1.86 -4.56
N ARG A 16 7.29 3.00 -3.88
CA ARG A 16 8.37 3.92 -3.54
C ARG A 16 8.56 3.94 -2.03
N LEU A 17 9.44 3.09 -1.52
CA LEU A 17 9.71 2.96 -0.09
C LEU A 17 10.38 4.21 0.46
N ARG A 18 9.94 4.66 1.63
CA ARG A 18 10.56 5.78 2.39
C ARG A 18 11.24 5.28 3.65
N GLY A 19 10.73 4.23 4.27
CA GLY A 19 11.33 3.63 5.45
C GLY A 19 10.77 2.26 5.77
N ARG A 20 11.43 1.60 6.71
CA ARG A 20 11.11 0.27 7.21
C ARG A 20 11.65 0.12 8.62
N ASP A 21 10.92 -0.60 9.46
CA ASP A 21 11.40 -1.17 10.70
C ASP A 21 11.03 -2.67 10.77
N ASP A 22 11.12 -3.26 11.96
CA ASP A 22 10.83 -4.67 12.20
C ASP A 22 9.32 -4.98 12.18
N THR A 23 8.46 -3.97 12.32
CA THR A 23 7.00 -4.15 12.39
C THR A 23 6.30 -3.72 11.12
N ALA A 24 6.84 -2.75 10.37
CA ALA A 24 6.17 -2.13 9.23
C ALA A 24 7.13 -1.64 8.13
N VAL A 25 6.53 -1.38 6.96
CA VAL A 25 7.13 -0.61 5.86
C VAL A 25 6.21 0.53 5.48
N TRP A 26 6.76 1.66 5.07
CA TRP A 26 5.97 2.82 4.66
C TRP A 26 6.62 3.56 3.50
N GLY A 27 5.81 4.35 2.81
CA GLY A 27 6.23 5.10 1.64
C GLY A 27 5.04 5.50 0.81
N HIS A 28 5.19 5.42 -0.51
CA HIS A 28 4.15 5.80 -1.45
C HIS A 28 3.82 4.66 -2.42
N LEU A 29 2.53 4.46 -2.66
CA LEU A 29 2.02 3.79 -3.84
C LEU A 29 1.99 4.81 -4.97
N VAL A 30 2.72 4.56 -6.06
CA VAL A 30 2.85 5.47 -7.18
C VAL A 30 2.06 4.91 -8.35
N TYR A 31 1.03 5.64 -8.77
CA TYR A 31 0.14 5.29 -9.87
C TYR A 31 0.53 6.07 -11.11
N LYS A 32 0.34 5.46 -12.30
CA LYS A 32 0.74 6.04 -13.59
C LYS A 32 2.19 6.56 -13.58
N ALA A 33 3.10 5.79 -12.98
CA ALA A 33 4.48 6.18 -12.79
C ALA A 33 5.18 6.55 -14.11
N ASN A 34 6.02 7.60 -14.09
CA ASN A 34 6.72 8.14 -15.27
C ASN A 34 5.80 8.71 -16.36
N THR A 35 4.63 9.24 -15.97
CA THR A 35 3.73 9.98 -16.87
C THR A 35 3.38 11.33 -16.26
N ASP A 36 2.83 12.25 -17.06
CA ASP A 36 2.35 13.56 -16.58
C ASP A 36 1.17 13.44 -15.60
N ASP A 37 0.51 12.27 -15.57
CA ASP A 37 -0.59 11.95 -14.66
C ASP A 37 -0.12 11.18 -13.40
N GLU A 38 1.19 11.13 -13.11
CA GLU A 38 1.72 10.45 -11.92
C GLU A 38 1.10 11.05 -10.66
N TRP A 39 0.52 10.19 -9.82
CA TRP A 39 0.08 10.57 -8.49
C TRP A 39 0.50 9.51 -7.47
N GLN A 40 0.59 9.94 -6.22
CA GLN A 40 1.11 9.11 -5.14
C GLN A 40 0.15 9.09 -3.95
N GLN A 41 0.04 7.92 -3.34
CA GLN A 41 -0.73 7.69 -2.11
C GLN A 41 0.22 7.24 -1.01
N GLU A 42 0.23 7.95 0.11
CA GLU A 42 1.01 7.52 1.27
C GLU A 42 0.42 6.25 1.87
N PHE A 43 1.29 5.33 2.28
CA PHE A 43 0.88 4.09 2.91
C PHE A 43 1.77 3.71 4.10
N ARG A 44 1.19 2.93 5.01
CA ARG A 44 1.88 2.13 6.01
C ARG A 44 1.38 0.69 5.96
N PHE A 45 2.29 -0.28 5.92
CA PHE A 45 1.96 -1.70 5.86
C PHE A 45 2.59 -2.47 7.03
N GLU A 46 1.74 -3.05 7.89
CA GLU A 46 2.13 -3.84 9.06
C GLU A 46 2.50 -5.27 8.63
N LEU A 47 3.74 -5.69 8.90
CA LEU A 47 4.33 -6.92 8.36
C LEU A 47 3.73 -8.20 8.95
N LYS A 48 3.28 -8.16 10.21
CA LYS A 48 2.73 -9.32 10.92
C LYS A 48 1.25 -9.54 10.67
N THR A 49 0.48 -8.45 10.58
CA THR A 49 -0.97 -8.49 10.44
C THR A 49 -1.43 -8.31 9.00
N TRP A 50 -0.55 -7.85 8.10
CA TRP A 50 -0.87 -7.49 6.72
C TRP A 50 -1.97 -6.43 6.59
N ARG A 51 -2.05 -5.55 7.58
CA ARG A 51 -2.87 -4.33 7.49
C ARG A 51 -2.14 -3.28 6.67
N LEU A 52 -2.86 -2.73 5.70
CA LEU A 52 -2.43 -1.64 4.84
C LEU A 52 -3.25 -0.40 5.20
N SER A 53 -2.61 0.61 5.76
CA SER A 53 -3.20 1.93 5.96
C SER A 53 -2.84 2.83 4.78
N LEU A 54 -3.83 3.46 4.16
CA LEU A 54 -3.71 4.37 3.02
C LEU A 54 -4.22 5.75 3.42
N GLN A 55 -3.43 6.79 3.13
CA GLN A 55 -3.90 8.16 3.29
C GLN A 55 -4.75 8.55 2.07
N THR A 56 -5.98 8.94 2.33
CA THR A 56 -6.95 9.41 1.33
C THR A 56 -7.26 10.89 1.55
N LYS A 57 -8.10 11.49 0.69
CA LYS A 57 -8.57 12.86 0.91
C LYS A 57 -9.50 13.00 2.12
N ASP A 58 -10.18 11.91 2.49
CA ASP A 58 -11.20 11.87 3.54
C ASP A 58 -10.64 11.36 4.88
N GLY A 59 -9.35 11.02 4.93
CA GLY A 59 -8.66 10.50 6.11
C GLY A 59 -7.87 9.24 5.80
N GLU A 60 -7.61 8.43 6.83
CA GLU A 60 -6.90 7.16 6.70
C GLU A 60 -7.89 6.02 6.48
N GLU A 61 -7.68 5.24 5.43
CA GLU A 61 -8.39 3.99 5.17
C GLU A 61 -7.52 2.81 5.58
N THR A 62 -8.07 1.84 6.31
CA THR A 62 -7.32 0.63 6.69
C THR A 62 -7.92 -0.61 6.04
N ILE A 63 -7.07 -1.31 5.30
CA ILE A 63 -7.40 -2.47 4.49
C ILE A 63 -6.71 -3.70 5.07
N GLN A 64 -7.45 -4.80 5.20
CA GLN A 64 -6.87 -6.10 5.55
C GLN A 64 -6.54 -6.89 4.28
N LEU A 65 -5.26 -7.22 4.08
CA LEU A 65 -4.83 -8.07 2.97
C LEU A 65 -4.72 -9.54 3.38
N ASP A 66 -4.98 -10.43 2.43
CA ASP A 66 -4.59 -11.83 2.51
C ASP A 66 -3.16 -12.07 1.97
N GLU A 67 -2.73 -13.33 1.93
CA GLU A 67 -1.40 -13.69 1.45
C GLU A 67 -1.16 -13.35 -0.03
N MET A 68 -2.23 -13.20 -0.80
CA MET A 68 -2.25 -12.86 -2.23
C MET A 68 -2.47 -11.38 -2.51
N GLY A 69 -2.49 -10.54 -1.47
CA GLY A 69 -2.70 -9.11 -1.60
C GLY A 69 -4.11 -8.75 -2.04
N VAL A 70 -5.08 -9.66 -1.83
CA VAL A 70 -6.50 -9.41 -2.04
C VAL A 70 -7.10 -8.81 -0.77
N VAL A 71 -7.98 -7.83 -0.95
CA VAL A 71 -8.70 -7.17 0.13
C VAL A 71 -9.75 -8.12 0.72
N GLN A 72 -9.65 -8.40 2.02
CA GLN A 72 -10.65 -9.19 2.74
C GLN A 72 -11.68 -8.33 3.48
N SER A 73 -11.31 -7.11 3.87
CA SER A 73 -12.20 -6.17 4.57
C SER A 73 -11.66 -4.74 4.45
N GLU A 74 -12.56 -3.78 4.30
CA GLU A 74 -12.34 -2.33 4.36
C GLU A 74 -13.02 -1.81 5.63
N SER A 75 -12.40 -0.89 6.37
CA SER A 75 -12.91 -0.34 7.63
C SER A 75 -12.78 1.17 7.68
#